data_AF-A0A5C6ASR3-F1
#
_entry.id   AF-A0A5C6ASR3-F1
#
_cell.length_a   1.000
_cell.length_b   1.000
_cell.length_c   1.000
_cell.angle_alpha   90.00
_cell.angle_beta   90.00
_cell.angle_gamma   90.00
#
_symmetry.space_group_name_H-M   'P 1'
#
loop_
_entity.id
_entity.type
_entity.pdbx_description
1 polymer ?
#
loop_
_entity_poly.entity_id
_entity_poly.type
_entity_poly.pdbx_seq_one_letter_code
_entity_poly.pdbx_strand_id
1 'polypeptide(L)'
;MAYNGAGNASDPHFLKKNMNPSAADQIVTETFLDVRAKLLEIAATLDRVDRCLDESGDPLGSVAPASGRLGSVANDQQEKLREGIRILLSEGPDRAARLQHLFSRPYQADWRETMKV
;
A
#
# COMPACT_ATOMS: atom_id res chain seq x y z
N MET A 1 -35.83 -15.53 -45.71
CA MET A 1 -36.23 -14.40 -44.85
C MET A 1 -34.99 -13.93 -44.10
N ALA A 2 -34.33 -12.89 -44.61
CA ALA A 2 -33.10 -12.36 -44.03
C ALA A 2 -33.45 -11.26 -43.02
N TYR A 3 -33.07 -11.45 -41.75
CA TYR A 3 -33.14 -10.41 -40.73
C TYR A 3 -31.89 -9.51 -40.88
N ASN A 4 -32.05 -8.36 -41.52
CA ASN A 4 -31.07 -7.28 -41.51
C ASN A 4 -31.24 -6.47 -40.22
N GLY A 5 -30.46 -6.81 -39.19
CA GLY A 5 -30.41 -6.09 -37.92
C GLY A 5 -29.23 -5.12 -37.86
N ALA A 6 -29.16 -4.15 -38.77
CA ALA A 6 -28.29 -2.98 -38.58
C ALA A 6 -28.96 -2.07 -37.53
N GLY A 7 -28.65 -2.29 -36.25
CA GLY A 7 -29.09 -1.43 -35.16
C GLY A 7 -28.65 0.01 -35.41
N ASN A 8 -29.60 0.92 -35.46
CA ASN A 8 -29.39 2.35 -35.66
C ASN A 8 -28.56 2.92 -34.49
N ALA A 9 -27.35 3.41 -34.76
CA ALA A 9 -26.46 4.06 -33.79
C ALA A 9 -27.04 5.35 -33.15
N SER A 10 -28.22 5.79 -33.58
CA SER A 10 -28.95 6.96 -33.09
C SER A 10 -29.95 6.62 -31.98
N ASP A 11 -30.09 5.36 -31.58
CA ASP A 11 -31.02 4.96 -30.52
C ASP A 11 -30.50 5.44 -29.14
N PRO A 12 -31.22 6.35 -28.44
CA PRO A 12 -30.79 6.89 -27.16
C PRO A 12 -30.68 5.83 -26.05
N HIS A 13 -31.28 4.65 -26.22
CA HIS A 13 -31.09 3.53 -25.30
C HIS A 13 -29.71 2.84 -25.48
N PHE A 14 -29.13 2.88 -26.68
CA PHE A 14 -27.78 2.37 -26.95
C PHE A 14 -26.69 3.30 -26.40
N LEU A 15 -26.89 4.62 -26.42
CA LEU A 15 -25.93 5.58 -25.85
C LEU A 15 -25.90 5.56 -24.31
N LYS A 16 -26.99 5.18 -23.63
CA LYS A 16 -27.04 5.09 -22.17
C LYS A 16 -26.30 3.89 -21.59
N LYS A 17 -26.05 2.84 -22.38
CA LYS A 17 -25.41 1.60 -21.91
C LYS A 17 -23.91 1.76 -21.62
N ASN A 18 -23.29 2.86 -22.06
CA ASN A 18 -21.86 3.12 -21.95
C ASN A 18 -21.49 4.29 -21.03
N MET A 19 -22.44 4.80 -20.22
CA MET A 19 -22.25 5.97 -19.36
C MET A 19 -22.16 5.62 -17.86
N ASN A 20 -21.77 4.39 -17.54
CA ASN A 20 -21.43 4.03 -16.17
C ASN A 20 -19.90 4.01 -16.08
N PRO A 21 -19.29 4.73 -15.13
CA PRO A 21 -17.86 4.61 -14.86
C PRO A 21 -17.50 3.13 -14.70
N SER A 22 -16.29 2.74 -15.12
CA SER A 22 -15.81 1.39 -14.82
C SER A 22 -15.88 1.17 -13.31
N ALA A 23 -16.14 -0.07 -12.87
CA ALA A 23 -16.07 -0.41 -11.45
C ALA A 23 -14.72 0.03 -10.83
N ALA A 24 -13.64 0.02 -11.62
CA ALA A 24 -12.34 0.54 -11.20
C ALA A 24 -12.35 2.06 -10.97
N ASP A 25 -12.94 2.84 -11.89
CA ASP A 25 -13.04 4.31 -11.78
C ASP A 25 -13.87 4.72 -10.55
N GLN A 26 -14.96 3.98 -10.32
CA GLN A 26 -15.81 4.18 -9.16
C GLN A 26 -15.04 3.91 -7.86
N ILE A 27 -14.34 2.77 -7.75
CA ILE A 27 -13.53 2.43 -6.57
C ILE A 27 -12.47 3.51 -6.29
N VAL A 28 -11.74 3.95 -7.32
CA VAL A 28 -10.71 4.98 -7.14
C VAL A 28 -11.33 6.29 -6.66
N THR A 29 -12.44 6.71 -7.26
CA THR A 29 -13.11 7.97 -6.90
C THR A 29 -13.65 7.93 -5.47
N GLU A 30 -14.30 6.83 -5.08
CA GLU A 30 -14.89 6.67 -3.75
C GLU A 30 -13.84 6.56 -2.64
N THR A 31 -12.68 5.96 -2.93
CA THR A 31 -11.65 5.68 -1.92
C THR A 31 -10.51 6.71 -1.88
N PHE A 32 -10.46 7.65 -2.83
CA PHE A 32 -9.32 8.56 -3.01
C PHE A 32 -8.95 9.33 -1.73
N LEU A 33 -9.93 9.91 -1.04
CA LEU A 33 -9.67 10.70 0.17
C LEU A 33 -9.19 9.83 1.33
N ASP A 34 -9.75 8.64 1.50
CA ASP A 34 -9.35 7.71 2.56
C ASP A 34 -7.94 7.17 2.35
N VAL A 35 -7.60 6.78 1.12
CA VAL A 35 -6.26 6.32 0.77
C VAL A 35 -5.25 7.47 0.91
N ARG A 36 -5.60 8.68 0.46
CA ARG A 36 -4.76 9.87 0.63
C ARG A 36 -4.46 10.17 2.10
N ALA A 37 -5.46 10.10 2.97
CA ALA A 37 -5.26 10.32 4.40
C ALA A 37 -4.25 9.32 4.98
N LYS A 38 -4.40 8.03 4.66
CA LYS A 38 -3.46 6.97 5.09
C LYS A 38 -2.04 7.20 4.56
N LEU A 39 -1.90 7.66 3.32
CA LEU A 39 -0.58 8.00 2.76
C LEU A 39 0.08 9.16 3.53
N LEU A 40 -0.69 10.19 3.90
CA LEU A 40 -0.18 11.31 4.69
C LEU A 40 0.23 10.87 6.11
N GLU A 41 -0.52 9.97 6.74
CA GLU A 41 -0.17 9.41 8.06
C GLU A 41 1.15 8.61 8.01
N ILE A 42 1.33 7.79 6.98
CA ILE A 42 2.58 7.04 6.75
C ILE A 42 3.73 8.03 6.54
N ALA A 43 3.57 9.01 5.64
CA ALA A 43 4.62 10.00 5.35
C ALA A 43 5.00 10.80 6.60
N ALA A 44 4.01 11.31 7.36
CA ALA A 44 4.26 12.06 8.59
C ALA A 44 4.98 11.21 9.65
N THR A 45 4.71 9.90 9.71
CA THR A 45 5.42 8.98 10.61
C THR A 45 6.87 8.81 10.21
N LEU A 46 7.16 8.65 8.91
CA LEU A 46 8.52 8.54 8.39
C LEU A 46 9.31 9.84 8.61
N ASP A 47 8.71 11.00 8.29
CA ASP A 47 9.29 12.31 8.57
C ASP A 47 9.68 12.49 10.04
N ARG A 48 8.86 12.01 10.96
CA ARG A 48 9.14 12.09 12.41
C ARG A 48 10.35 11.23 12.78
N VAL A 49 10.48 10.04 12.22
CA VAL A 49 11.64 9.16 12.44
C VAL A 49 12.91 9.84 11.93
N ASP A 50 12.88 10.36 10.71
CA ASP A 50 14.05 11.00 10.10
C ASP A 50 14.49 12.24 10.89
N ARG A 51 13.55 13.10 11.31
CA ARG A 51 13.84 14.27 12.15
C ARG A 51 14.49 13.90 13.49
N CYS A 52 14.08 12.80 14.13
CA CYS A 52 14.69 12.34 15.38
C CYS A 52 16.13 11.82 15.20
N LEU A 53 16.47 11.30 14.02
CA LEU A 53 17.80 10.76 13.75
C LEU A 53 18.81 11.89 13.46
N ASP A 54 18.32 13.01 12.92
CA ASP A 54 19.11 14.23 12.67
C ASP A 54 19.50 14.97 13.97
N GLU A 55 18.72 14.85 15.05
CA GLU A 55 19.01 15.50 16.35
C GLU A 55 20.13 14.83 17.16
N SER A 56 20.75 13.76 16.66
CA SER A 56 21.84 13.04 17.35
C SER A 56 23.14 13.84 17.49
N GLY A 57 23.18 15.11 17.08
CA GLY A 57 24.19 16.09 17.50
C GLY A 57 25.63 15.78 17.06
N ASP A 58 25.82 15.13 15.91
CA ASP A 58 27.16 14.97 15.33
C ASP A 58 27.55 16.26 14.59
N PRO A 59 28.52 17.05 15.10
CA PRO A 59 28.89 18.35 14.51
C PRO A 59 29.63 18.19 13.18
N LEU A 60 30.09 16.98 12.85
CA LEU A 60 30.93 16.72 11.69
C LEU A 60 30.17 15.97 10.61
N GLY A 61 29.00 16.48 10.19
CA GLY A 61 28.41 16.25 8.86
C GLY A 61 28.49 14.83 8.29
N SER A 62 28.48 13.80 9.14
CA SER A 62 28.62 12.43 8.70
C SER A 62 27.26 12.04 8.16
N VAL A 63 27.14 12.14 6.85
CA VAL A 63 26.05 11.67 5.99
C VAL A 63 25.92 10.14 6.02
N ALA A 64 26.16 9.52 7.18
CA ALA A 64 25.73 8.16 7.41
C ALA A 64 24.20 8.16 7.29
N PRO A 65 23.62 7.36 6.40
CA PRO A 65 22.17 7.33 6.23
C PRO A 65 21.51 7.04 7.57
N ALA A 66 20.38 7.72 7.84
CA ALA A 66 19.56 7.62 9.05
C ALA A 66 19.41 6.19 9.62
N SER A 67 19.40 5.17 8.75
CA SER A 67 19.40 3.74 9.08
C SER A 67 20.53 3.28 10.01
N GLY A 68 21.64 4.02 10.15
CA GLY A 68 22.77 3.66 11.03
C GLY A 68 22.58 4.03 12.50
N ARG A 69 21.54 4.78 12.87
CA ARG A 69 21.34 5.31 14.23
C ARG A 69 20.25 4.61 15.05
N LEU A 70 19.50 3.68 14.45
CA LEU A 70 18.48 2.89 15.13
C LEU A 70 19.10 1.65 15.80
N GLY A 71 18.52 1.24 16.94
CA GLY A 71 18.80 -0.08 17.53
C GLY A 71 18.40 -1.20 16.57
N SER A 72 19.03 -2.37 16.68
CA SER A 72 18.85 -3.50 15.73
C SER A 72 17.40 -3.86 15.45
N VAL A 73 16.57 -3.99 16.49
CA VAL A 73 15.14 -4.30 16.35
C VAL A 73 14.39 -3.21 15.58
N ALA A 74 14.67 -1.94 15.86
CA ALA A 74 14.02 -0.82 15.18
C ALA A 74 14.47 -0.71 13.72
N ASN A 75 15.73 -1.06 13.43
CA ASN A 75 16.25 -1.14 12.06
C ASN A 75 15.52 -2.23 11.24
N ASP A 76 15.36 -3.43 11.81
CA ASP A 76 14.60 -4.53 11.18
C ASP A 76 13.15 -4.12 10.90
N GLN A 77 12.51 -3.41 11.84
CA GLN A 77 11.16 -2.88 11.67
C GLN A 77 11.10 -1.80 10.58
N GLN A 78 12.08 -0.90 10.53
CA GLN A 78 12.17 0.11 9.49
C GLN A 78 12.32 -0.53 8.10
N GLU A 79 13.12 -1.59 7.98
CA GLU A 79 13.28 -2.30 6.71
C GLU A 79 12.00 -3.03 6.29
N LYS A 80 11.26 -3.63 7.23
CA LYS A 80 9.93 -4.20 6.94
C LYS A 80 8.94 -3.14 6.45
N LEU A 81 8.96 -1.93 7.02
CA LEU A 81 8.13 -0.83 6.53
C LEU A 81 8.50 -0.42 5.10
N ARG A 82 9.80 -0.33 4.78
CA ARG A 82 10.29 -0.05 3.42
C ARG A 82 9.86 -1.12 2.43
N GLU A 83 10.00 -2.40 2.80
CA GLU A 83 9.54 -3.51 1.96
C GLU A 83 8.01 -3.48 1.76
N GLY A 84 7.25 -3.13 2.80
CA GLY A 84 5.80 -2.94 2.68
C GLY A 84 5.42 -1.86 1.66
N ILE A 85 6.17 -0.75 1.61
CA ILE A 85 5.97 0.31 0.61
C ILE A 85 6.30 -0.20 -0.80
N ARG A 86 7.38 -0.98 -0.98
CA ARG A 86 7.70 -1.61 -2.27
C ARG A 86 6.58 -2.55 -2.74
N ILE A 87 6.01 -3.34 -1.84
CA ILE A 87 4.84 -4.19 -2.13
C ILE A 87 3.65 -3.36 -2.60
N LEU A 88 3.38 -2.20 -2.00
CA LEU A 88 2.28 -1.32 -2.41
C LEU A 88 2.48 -0.73 -3.82
N LEU A 89 3.73 -0.45 -4.21
CA LEU A 89 4.07 0.12 -5.52
C LEU A 89 4.08 -0.91 -6.67
N SER A 90 4.11 -2.20 -6.38
CA SER A 90 4.12 -3.22 -7.45
C SER A 90 2.76 -3.31 -8.14
N GLU A 91 2.71 -4.02 -9.27
CA GLU A 91 1.46 -4.40 -9.94
C GLU A 91 0.82 -5.66 -9.31
N GLY A 92 -0.43 -5.96 -9.69
CA GLY A 92 -1.15 -7.18 -9.29
C GLY A 92 -2.21 -7.00 -8.16
N PRO A 93 -3.23 -7.87 -8.09
CA PRO A 93 -4.31 -7.77 -7.10
C PRO A 93 -3.96 -8.36 -5.71
N ASP A 94 -2.74 -8.85 -5.49
CA ASP A 94 -2.32 -9.63 -4.31
C ASP A 94 -1.54 -8.82 -3.25
N ARG A 95 -1.44 -7.49 -3.39
CA ARG A 95 -0.66 -6.62 -2.48
C ARG A 95 -1.00 -6.83 -1.01
N ALA A 96 -2.29 -6.96 -0.68
CA ALA A 96 -2.75 -7.17 0.69
C ALA A 96 -2.27 -8.51 1.28
N ALA A 97 -2.31 -9.59 0.50
CA ALA A 97 -1.82 -10.91 0.93
C ALA A 97 -0.30 -10.88 1.16
N ARG A 98 0.46 -10.22 0.27
CA ARG A 98 1.91 -10.07 0.45
C ARG A 98 2.26 -9.21 1.66
N LEU A 99 1.54 -8.12 1.91
CA LEU A 99 1.70 -7.34 3.14
C LEU A 99 1.42 -8.19 4.39
N GLN A 100 0.33 -8.96 4.38
CA GLN A 100 0.00 -9.87 5.46
C GLN A 100 1.14 -10.86 5.72
N HIS A 101 1.71 -11.46 4.67
CA HIS A 101 2.84 -12.37 4.80
C HIS A 101 4.10 -11.70 5.35
N LEU A 102 4.44 -10.49 4.89
CA LEU A 102 5.60 -9.73 5.36
C LEU A 102 5.56 -9.45 6.88
N PHE A 103 4.37 -9.15 7.42
CA PHE A 103 4.20 -8.84 8.84
C PHE A 103 3.81 -10.05 9.70
N SER A 104 3.59 -11.21 9.10
CA SER A 104 3.29 -12.44 9.84
C SER A 104 4.54 -13.00 10.53
N ARG A 105 4.35 -13.64 11.68
CA ARG A 105 5.40 -14.49 12.26
C ARG A 105 5.55 -15.77 11.44
N PRO A 106 6.75 -16.37 11.37
CA PRO A 106 6.91 -17.71 10.83
C PRO A 106 5.95 -18.68 11.53
N TYR A 107 5.37 -19.60 10.76
CA TYR A 107 4.59 -20.68 11.34
C TYR A 107 5.49 -21.51 12.27
N GLN A 108 5.08 -21.67 13.52
CA GLN A 108 5.74 -22.53 14.49
C GLN A 108 4.87 -23.75 14.71
N ALA A 109 5.36 -24.95 14.39
CA ALA A 109 4.57 -26.19 14.46
C ALA A 109 4.10 -26.50 15.90
N ASP A 110 4.87 -26.06 16.88
CA ASP A 110 4.66 -26.19 18.32
C ASP A 110 3.90 -25.01 18.95
N TRP A 111 3.31 -24.09 18.16
CA TRP A 111 2.68 -22.88 18.68
C TRP A 111 1.60 -23.14 19.75
N ARG A 112 0.89 -24.28 19.66
CA ARG A 112 -0.13 -24.68 20.65
C ARG A 112 0.45 -25.10 21.99
N GLU A 113 1.72 -25.49 22.02
CA GLU A 113 2.43 -25.88 23.23
C GLU A 113 3.14 -24.68 23.84
N THR A 114 3.72 -23.81 23.01
CA THR A 114 4.52 -22.65 23.44
C THR A 114 3.70 -21.40 23.75
N MET A 115 2.46 -21.28 23.27
CA MET A 115 1.57 -20.12 23.51
C MET A 115 0.34 -20.42 24.39
N LYS A 116 0.40 -21.43 25.27
CA LYS A 116 -0.67 -21.64 26.27
C LYS A 116 -0.70 -20.45 27.24
N VAL A 117 -1.85 -19.79 27.32
CA VAL A 117 -2.19 -18.78 28.35
C VAL A 117 -2.46 -19.48 29.68
#